data_AF-A0A562QBF4-F1
#
_entry.id   AF-A0A562QBF4-F1
#
_cell.length_a   1.000
_cell.length_b   1.000
_cell.length_c   1.000
_cell.angle_alpha   90.00
_cell.angle_beta   90.00
_cell.angle_gamma   90.00
#
_symmetry.space_group_name_H-M   'P 1'
#
loop_
_entity.id
_entity.type
_entity.pdbx_description
1 polymer ?
#
loop_
_entity_poly.entity_id
_entity_poly.type
_entity_poly.pdbx_seq_one_letter_code
_entity_poly.pdbx_strand_id
1 'polypeptide(L)'
;MISINQTLIEVSQIYLEGLSPQQLNILNLMEKSREVYRYDSMMQLEFELLLREEIIESARLLDKSRAQFASFETSKCNEAYWTVTGEGGFEFKPNVLPQTAIEDIFINGQKYAFECAVAIVIIYYKAVLESIDKRHFNQMFANLYLFSWKFDLDLDLSSHIGTDFLPGDCVYFKNPDHDPRMPEWQGENAIILNGNLYFGHGIGITTSQGMIDVLNTKRQKDSKISAFLLNQITRPNFRYLSQFRITRSRASPLAILKIGSKTYLL
;
A
#
# COMPACT_ATOMS: atom_id res chain seq x y z
N MET A 1 -12.44 17.07 -0.32
CA MET A 1 -12.55 17.97 0.88
C MET A 1 -12.01 17.28 2.12
N ILE A 2 -11.44 18.02 3.07
CA ILE A 2 -10.86 17.47 4.30
C ILE A 2 -11.60 18.02 5.52
N SER A 3 -11.96 17.13 6.45
CA SER A 3 -12.57 17.49 7.72
C SER A 3 -11.75 16.96 8.89
N ILE A 4 -11.44 17.83 9.85
CA ILE A 4 -10.75 17.49 11.09
C ILE A 4 -11.64 17.90 12.26
N ASN A 5 -11.97 16.95 13.13
CA ASN A 5 -12.89 17.14 14.25
C ASN A 5 -14.17 17.88 13.81
N GLN A 6 -14.81 17.37 12.75
CA GLN A 6 -16.03 17.90 12.14
C GLN A 6 -15.93 19.29 11.50
N THR A 7 -14.75 19.92 11.52
CA THR A 7 -14.50 21.21 10.88
C THR A 7 -13.91 20.97 9.49
N LEU A 8 -14.48 21.59 8.45
CA LEU A 8 -13.87 21.58 7.12
C LEU A 8 -12.65 22.49 7.10
N ILE A 9 -11.54 21.99 6.54
CA ILE A 9 -10.27 22.70 6.49
C ILE A 9 -9.81 22.73 5.03
N GLU A 10 -9.44 23.92 4.57
CA GLU A 10 -8.77 24.10 3.27
C GLU A 10 -7.30 23.70 3.39
N VAL A 11 -6.72 23.14 2.32
CA VAL A 11 -5.30 22.76 2.34
C VAL A 11 -4.40 23.95 2.59
N SER A 12 -4.80 25.15 2.15
CA SER A 12 -4.12 26.42 2.42
C SER A 12 -3.97 26.75 3.92
N GLN A 13 -4.81 26.16 4.77
CA GLN A 13 -4.83 26.36 6.23
C GLN A 13 -4.05 25.28 6.97
N ILE A 14 -3.60 24.24 6.26
CA ILE A 14 -2.82 23.13 6.82
C ILE A 14 -1.34 23.55 6.78
N TYR A 15 -0.88 24.11 7.90
CA TYR A 15 0.54 24.46 8.09
C TYR A 15 1.28 23.25 8.64
N LEU A 16 1.76 22.38 7.74
CA LEU A 16 2.58 21.23 8.09
C LEU A 16 4.01 21.52 7.64
N GLU A 17 4.84 22.05 8.53
CA GLU A 17 6.28 22.11 8.29
C GLU A 17 6.81 20.69 8.03
N GLY A 18 7.55 20.50 6.94
CA GLY A 18 8.22 19.24 6.65
C GLY A 18 7.44 18.23 5.80
N LEU A 19 6.31 18.58 5.19
CA LEU A 19 5.69 17.70 4.19
C LEU A 19 6.61 17.47 2.99
N SER A 20 6.67 16.24 2.54
CA SER A 20 7.34 15.91 1.28
C SER A 20 6.50 16.39 0.07
N PRO A 21 7.12 16.55 -1.12
CA PRO A 21 6.38 16.82 -2.35
C PRO A 21 5.30 15.78 -2.65
N GLN A 22 5.53 14.51 -2.29
CA GLN A 22 4.57 13.43 -2.50
C GLN A 22 3.35 13.59 -1.57
N GLN A 23 3.58 13.89 -0.29
CA GLN A 23 2.51 14.14 0.67
C GLN A 23 1.68 15.37 0.29
N LEU A 24 2.33 16.45 -0.15
CA LEU A 24 1.63 17.65 -0.65
C LEU A 24 0.77 17.35 -1.88
N ASN A 25 1.27 16.53 -2.80
CA ASN A 25 0.50 16.08 -3.95
C ASN A 25 -0.76 15.29 -3.53
N ILE A 26 -0.61 14.32 -2.62
CA ILE A 26 -1.74 13.56 -2.07
C ILE A 26 -2.76 14.49 -1.44
N LEU A 27 -2.32 15.43 -0.60
CA LEU A 27 -3.18 16.38 0.09
C LEU A 27 -3.99 17.24 -0.89
N ASN A 28 -3.34 17.73 -1.96
CA ASN A 28 -4.01 18.48 -3.03
C ASN A 28 -5.03 17.63 -3.81
N LEU A 29 -4.78 16.33 -4.01
CA LEU A 29 -5.74 15.42 -4.63
C LEU A 29 -6.94 15.16 -3.72
N MET A 30 -6.71 15.02 -2.41
CA MET A 30 -7.79 14.87 -1.41
C MET A 30 -8.70 16.10 -1.35
N GLU A 31 -8.15 17.30 -1.49
CA GLU A 31 -8.94 18.54 -1.55
C GLU A 31 -9.86 18.56 -2.76
N LYS A 32 -9.32 18.22 -3.94
CA LYS A 32 -10.03 18.21 -5.23
C LYS A 32 -11.02 17.05 -5.39
N SER A 33 -10.88 16.00 -4.58
CA SER A 33 -11.82 14.87 -4.58
C SER A 33 -13.22 15.30 -4.15
N ARG A 34 -14.22 14.63 -4.72
CA ARG A 34 -15.63 14.74 -4.30
C ARG A 34 -15.87 14.09 -2.93
N GLU A 35 -14.97 13.21 -2.50
CA GLU A 35 -15.02 12.59 -1.18
C GLU A 35 -14.64 13.57 -0.08
N VAL A 36 -15.23 13.34 1.10
CA VAL A 36 -14.88 14.06 2.33
C VAL A 36 -14.04 13.13 3.20
N TYR A 37 -12.74 13.41 3.27
CA TYR A 37 -11.81 12.69 4.14
C TYR A 37 -11.96 13.21 5.56
N ARG A 38 -12.30 12.32 6.50
CA ARG A 38 -12.67 12.68 7.88
C ARG A 38 -11.67 12.15 8.88
N TYR A 39 -11.16 13.05 9.70
CA TYR A 39 -10.18 12.78 10.74
C TYR A 39 -10.66 13.33 12.07
N ASP A 40 -10.34 12.62 13.15
CA ASP A 40 -10.63 13.11 14.51
C ASP A 40 -9.57 14.13 14.97
N SER A 41 -8.39 14.11 14.34
CA SER A 41 -7.26 14.97 14.69
C SER A 41 -6.32 15.20 13.50
N MET A 42 -5.51 16.26 13.55
CA MET A 42 -4.47 16.52 12.55
C MET A 42 -3.48 15.38 12.43
N MET A 43 -3.14 14.76 13.56
CA MET A 43 -2.25 13.61 13.61
C MET A 43 -2.73 12.44 12.74
N GLN A 44 -4.05 12.17 12.68
CA GLN A 44 -4.56 11.09 11.83
C GLN A 44 -4.35 11.41 10.34
N LEU A 45 -4.51 12.68 9.94
CA LEU A 45 -4.23 13.11 8.57
C LEU A 45 -2.73 12.98 8.27
N GLU A 46 -1.86 13.49 9.15
CA GLU A 46 -0.40 13.36 9.02
C GLU A 46 0.03 11.88 8.89
N PHE A 47 -0.57 11.00 9.69
CA PHE A 47 -0.28 9.57 9.65
C PHE A 47 -0.73 8.93 8.33
N GLU A 48 -1.91 9.27 7.81
CA GLU A 48 -2.33 8.78 6.49
C GLU A 48 -1.38 9.23 5.37
N LEU A 49 -0.96 10.50 5.39
CA LEU A 49 -0.01 11.03 4.40
C LEU A 49 1.34 10.29 4.48
N LEU A 50 1.86 10.07 5.69
CA LEU A 50 3.08 9.29 5.91
C LEU A 50 2.93 7.85 5.40
N LEU A 51 1.88 7.14 5.82
CA LEU A 51 1.72 5.74 5.46
C LEU A 51 1.52 5.57 3.94
N ARG A 52 0.79 6.48 3.28
CA ARG A 52 0.67 6.47 1.81
C ARG A 52 2.02 6.65 1.12
N GLU A 53 2.85 7.56 1.61
CA GLU A 53 4.21 7.73 1.08
C GLU A 53 5.06 6.47 1.29
N GLU A 54 5.02 5.87 2.47
CA GLU A 54 5.75 4.62 2.75
C GLU A 54 5.24 3.44 1.92
N ILE A 55 3.95 3.40 1.55
CA ILE A 55 3.40 2.41 0.60
C ILE A 55 4.05 2.56 -0.77
N ILE A 56 4.16 3.80 -1.25
CA ILE A 56 4.75 4.12 -2.56
C ILE A 56 6.23 3.75 -2.55
N GLU A 57 6.96 4.12 -1.51
CA GLU A 57 8.38 3.79 -1.39
C GLU A 57 8.61 2.29 -1.23
N SER A 58 7.76 1.60 -0.47
CA SER A 58 7.78 0.13 -0.35
C SER A 58 7.55 -0.54 -1.71
N ALA A 59 6.60 -0.06 -2.53
CA ALA A 59 6.40 -0.58 -3.88
C ALA A 59 7.65 -0.39 -4.77
N ARG A 60 8.30 0.78 -4.69
CA ARG A 60 9.56 1.04 -5.42
C ARG A 60 10.71 0.16 -4.92
N LEU A 61 10.80 -0.07 -3.62
CA LEU A 61 11.82 -0.94 -3.04
C LEU A 61 11.59 -2.40 -3.45
N LEU A 62 10.33 -2.85 -3.52
CA LEU A 62 10.03 -4.21 -3.95
C LEU A 62 10.43 -4.43 -5.41
N ASP A 63 10.10 -3.49 -6.30
CA ASP A 63 10.56 -3.50 -7.71
C ASP A 63 12.09 -3.63 -7.81
N LYS A 64 12.81 -2.82 -7.02
CA LYS A 64 14.29 -2.82 -6.98
C LYS A 64 14.89 -4.09 -6.37
N SER A 65 14.18 -4.76 -5.46
CA SER A 65 14.65 -5.97 -4.77
C SER A 65 14.87 -7.15 -5.72
N ARG A 66 14.22 -7.12 -6.89
CA ARG A 66 14.17 -8.21 -7.88
C ARG A 66 13.53 -9.49 -7.34
N ALA A 67 12.63 -9.37 -6.36
CA ALA A 67 11.68 -10.44 -6.06
C ALA A 67 10.89 -10.79 -7.33
N GLN A 68 10.76 -12.08 -7.61
CA GLN A 68 10.17 -12.55 -8.86
C GLN A 68 8.68 -12.84 -8.70
N PHE A 69 7.94 -12.80 -9.80
CA PHE A 69 6.60 -13.36 -9.82
C PHE A 69 6.67 -14.90 -9.79
N ALA A 70 5.77 -15.53 -9.04
CA ALA A 70 5.52 -16.97 -9.09
C ALA A 70 4.06 -17.28 -8.74
N SER A 71 3.53 -18.36 -9.30
CA SER A 71 2.29 -18.96 -8.80
C SER A 71 2.51 -19.55 -7.40
N PHE A 72 1.44 -19.89 -6.68
CA PHE A 72 1.55 -20.55 -5.38
C PHE A 72 2.36 -21.86 -5.44
N GLU A 73 2.14 -22.68 -6.47
CA GLU A 73 2.86 -23.94 -6.69
C GLU A 73 4.38 -23.77 -6.86
N THR A 74 4.81 -22.59 -7.33
CA THR A 74 6.23 -22.30 -7.64
C THR A 74 6.82 -21.22 -6.73
N SER A 75 6.09 -20.87 -5.68
CA SER A 75 6.51 -19.86 -4.71
C SER A 75 7.81 -20.29 -4.02
N LYS A 76 8.67 -19.30 -3.73
CA LYS A 76 9.93 -19.50 -3.02
C LYS A 76 10.18 -18.36 -2.06
N CYS A 77 10.87 -18.65 -0.97
CA CYS A 77 11.27 -17.68 0.02
C CYS A 77 12.68 -17.95 0.53
N ASN A 78 13.28 -16.99 1.24
CA ASN A 78 14.51 -17.23 1.97
C ASN A 78 14.23 -18.13 3.19
N GLU A 79 14.66 -19.39 3.12
CA GLU A 79 14.47 -20.38 4.18
C GLU A 79 15.20 -20.04 5.50
N ALA A 80 16.00 -18.98 5.57
CA ALA A 80 16.50 -18.50 6.85
C ALA A 80 15.37 -17.96 7.75
N TYR A 81 14.30 -17.43 7.16
CA TYR A 81 13.23 -16.70 7.86
C TYR A 81 11.85 -17.32 7.70
N TRP A 82 11.62 -18.01 6.58
CA TRP A 82 10.31 -18.46 6.16
C TRP A 82 10.29 -19.96 5.85
N THR A 83 9.12 -20.57 5.93
CA THR A 83 8.84 -21.89 5.38
C THR A 83 7.73 -21.75 4.34
N VAL A 84 7.89 -22.40 3.18
CA VAL A 84 6.81 -22.50 2.18
C VAL A 84 5.86 -23.62 2.61
N THR A 85 4.58 -23.31 2.77
CA THR A 85 3.55 -24.29 3.12
C THR A 85 3.15 -25.12 1.90
N GLY A 86 2.41 -26.22 2.13
CA GLY A 86 1.92 -27.06 1.02
C GLY A 86 0.99 -26.36 0.03
N GLU A 87 0.39 -25.23 0.44
CA GLU A 87 -0.43 -24.39 -0.44
C GLU A 87 0.37 -23.25 -1.10
N GLY A 88 1.67 -23.12 -0.85
CA GLY A 88 2.51 -22.06 -1.43
C GLY A 88 2.46 -20.73 -0.69
N GLY A 89 1.98 -20.72 0.56
CA GLY A 89 2.07 -19.56 1.44
C GLY A 89 3.36 -19.54 2.25
N PHE A 90 3.69 -18.41 2.87
CA PHE A 90 4.88 -18.29 3.73
C PHE A 90 4.50 -18.10 5.18
N GLU A 91 5.07 -18.95 6.04
CA GLU A 91 4.99 -18.85 7.50
C GLU A 91 6.37 -18.57 8.09
N PHE A 92 6.44 -17.86 9.20
CA PHE A 92 7.71 -17.63 9.87
C PHE A 92 8.31 -18.92 10.42
N LYS A 93 9.64 -18.99 10.40
CA LYS A 93 10.35 -19.97 11.23
C LYS A 93 10.28 -19.59 12.71
N PRO A 94 10.40 -20.57 13.62
CA PRO A 94 10.39 -20.31 15.05
C PRO A 94 11.42 -19.25 15.46
N ASN A 95 11.01 -18.32 16.34
CA ASN A 95 11.83 -17.24 16.89
C ASN A 95 12.32 -16.18 15.87
N VAL A 96 11.76 -16.15 14.68
CA VAL A 96 12.01 -15.07 13.72
C VAL A 96 11.16 -13.85 14.08
N LEU A 97 11.78 -12.67 14.15
CA LEU A 97 11.06 -11.42 14.35
C LEU A 97 10.37 -10.99 13.04
N PRO A 98 9.07 -10.62 13.07
CA PRO A 98 8.33 -10.20 11.87
C PRO A 98 9.03 -9.10 11.08
N GLN A 99 9.56 -8.07 11.77
CA GLN A 99 10.27 -6.98 11.10
C GLN A 99 11.46 -7.48 10.27
N THR A 100 12.22 -8.46 10.79
CA THR A 100 13.46 -8.94 10.17
C THR A 100 13.15 -9.75 8.93
N ALA A 101 12.13 -10.60 9.01
CA ALA A 101 11.68 -11.40 7.89
C ALA A 101 11.05 -10.57 6.77
N ILE A 102 10.28 -9.52 7.11
CA ILE A 102 9.74 -8.57 6.13
C ILE A 102 10.88 -7.75 5.49
N GLU A 103 11.79 -7.17 6.28
CA GLU A 103 12.95 -6.43 5.77
C GLU A 103 13.81 -7.29 4.81
N ASP A 104 13.97 -8.58 5.11
CA ASP A 104 14.76 -9.49 4.27
C ASP A 104 14.20 -9.66 2.85
N ILE A 105 12.87 -9.56 2.65
CA ILE A 105 12.27 -9.63 1.32
C ILE A 105 12.79 -8.50 0.41
N PHE A 106 12.96 -7.30 0.97
CA PHE A 106 13.43 -6.13 0.22
C PHE A 106 14.95 -6.12 0.02
N ILE A 107 15.70 -6.72 0.94
CA ILE A 107 17.16 -6.79 0.89
C ILE A 107 17.64 -7.94 0.00
N ASN A 108 17.01 -9.12 0.14
CA ASN A 108 17.39 -10.37 -0.51
C ASN A 108 16.33 -10.85 -1.52
N GLY A 109 15.64 -9.91 -2.19
CA GLY A 109 14.48 -10.19 -3.06
C GLY A 109 14.67 -11.32 -4.07
N GLN A 110 15.88 -11.50 -4.62
CA GLN A 110 16.18 -12.61 -5.56
C GLN A 110 15.94 -14.02 -4.98
N LYS A 111 15.96 -14.17 -3.65
CA LYS A 111 15.62 -15.42 -2.94
C LYS A 111 14.11 -15.67 -2.87
N TYR A 112 13.31 -14.72 -3.29
CA TYR A 112 11.86 -14.74 -3.18
C TYR A 112 11.18 -14.76 -4.55
N ALA A 113 10.10 -15.53 -4.64
CA ALA A 113 9.12 -15.37 -5.69
C ALA A 113 7.73 -15.71 -5.17
N PHE A 114 6.75 -14.87 -5.49
CA PHE A 114 5.40 -14.96 -4.97
C PHE A 114 4.40 -14.24 -5.89
N GLU A 115 3.12 -14.47 -5.60
CA GLU A 115 1.96 -14.00 -6.37
C GLU A 115 1.73 -12.48 -6.18
N CYS A 116 1.02 -11.83 -7.11
CA CYS A 116 0.81 -10.38 -7.08
C CYS A 116 0.02 -9.89 -5.84
N ALA A 117 -0.98 -10.63 -5.36
CA ALA A 117 -1.71 -10.30 -4.14
C ALA A 117 -0.80 -10.34 -2.90
N VAL A 118 0.09 -11.34 -2.83
CA VAL A 118 1.08 -11.46 -1.75
C VAL A 118 2.05 -10.27 -1.78
N ALA A 119 2.44 -9.80 -2.98
CA ALA A 119 3.29 -8.64 -3.13
C ALA A 119 2.65 -7.36 -2.56
N ILE A 120 1.35 -7.13 -2.79
CA ILE A 120 0.61 -6.00 -2.21
C ILE A 120 0.62 -6.07 -0.68
N VAL A 121 0.34 -7.25 -0.12
CA VAL A 121 0.33 -7.47 1.33
C VAL A 121 1.73 -7.20 1.93
N ILE A 122 2.81 -7.67 1.28
CA ILE A 122 4.19 -7.39 1.68
C ILE A 122 4.50 -5.88 1.66
N ILE A 123 4.03 -5.16 0.63
CA ILE A 123 4.18 -3.71 0.53
C ILE A 123 3.49 -3.01 1.70
N TYR A 124 2.26 -3.41 2.04
CA TYR A 124 1.57 -2.85 3.20
C TYR A 124 2.28 -3.15 4.51
N TYR A 125 2.76 -4.37 4.73
CA TYR A 125 3.54 -4.68 5.92
C TYR A 125 4.81 -3.85 6.02
N LYS A 126 5.54 -3.67 4.92
CA LYS A 126 6.74 -2.82 4.91
C LYS A 126 6.39 -1.36 5.21
N ALA A 127 5.35 -0.83 4.61
CA ALA A 127 4.94 0.54 4.83
C ALA A 127 4.49 0.79 6.28
N VAL A 128 3.75 -0.16 6.86
CA VAL A 128 3.36 -0.10 8.28
C VAL A 128 4.59 -0.19 9.18
N LEU A 129 5.54 -1.09 8.90
CA LEU A 129 6.79 -1.21 9.65
C LEU A 129 7.57 0.11 9.71
N GLU A 130 7.58 0.89 8.63
CA GLU A 130 8.24 2.20 8.60
C GLU A 130 7.43 3.32 9.28
N SER A 131 6.12 3.10 9.50
CA SER A 131 5.19 4.11 10.02
C SER A 131 4.88 3.98 11.53
N ILE A 132 5.10 2.80 12.13
CA ILE A 132 4.73 2.51 13.53
C ILE A 132 5.93 2.09 14.40
N ASP A 133 5.77 2.09 15.73
CA ASP A 133 6.82 1.58 16.64
C ASP A 133 7.10 0.10 16.33
N LYS A 134 8.38 -0.24 16.13
CA LYS A 134 8.82 -1.60 15.78
C LYS A 134 8.36 -2.67 16.78
N ARG A 135 8.19 -2.34 18.07
CA ARG A 135 7.66 -3.30 19.05
C ARG A 135 6.19 -3.59 18.80
N HIS A 136 5.37 -2.57 18.49
CA HIS A 136 3.98 -2.78 18.09
C HIS A 136 3.90 -3.61 16.82
N PHE A 137 4.73 -3.33 15.81
CA PHE A 137 4.78 -4.12 14.58
C PHE A 137 5.04 -5.61 14.85
N ASN A 138 6.09 -5.92 15.62
CA ASN A 138 6.44 -7.31 15.92
C ASN A 138 5.39 -8.01 16.80
N GLN A 139 4.62 -7.27 17.60
CA GLN A 139 3.55 -7.81 18.43
C GLN A 139 2.29 -8.12 17.61
N MET A 140 1.86 -7.19 16.75
CA MET A 140 0.69 -7.36 15.89
C MET A 140 0.93 -8.53 14.94
N PHE A 141 2.04 -8.50 14.20
CA PHE A 141 2.27 -9.44 13.11
C PHE A 141 3.08 -10.66 13.52
N ALA A 142 3.02 -11.08 14.79
CA ALA A 142 3.81 -12.20 15.32
C ALA A 142 3.50 -13.54 14.65
N ASN A 143 2.27 -13.72 14.16
CA ASN A 143 1.79 -14.95 13.52
C ASN A 143 1.42 -14.73 12.04
N LEU A 144 2.03 -13.73 11.41
CA LEU A 144 1.74 -13.37 10.02
C LEU A 144 1.99 -14.56 9.09
N TYR A 145 1.01 -14.78 8.22
CA TYR A 145 1.01 -15.79 7.19
C TYR A 145 0.77 -15.13 5.83
N LEU A 146 1.71 -15.25 4.90
CA LEU A 146 1.61 -14.65 3.57
C LEU A 146 1.00 -15.65 2.58
N PHE A 147 -0.27 -15.48 2.24
CA PHE A 147 -0.93 -16.32 1.25
C PHE A 147 -2.11 -15.60 0.57
N SER A 148 -2.00 -15.25 -0.71
CA SER A 148 -3.01 -14.46 -1.43
C SER A 148 -3.41 -13.19 -0.64
N TRP A 149 -4.71 -12.86 -0.61
CA TRP A 149 -5.33 -11.86 0.26
C TRP A 149 -5.68 -12.40 1.65
N LYS A 150 -5.13 -13.54 2.07
CA LYS A 150 -5.21 -13.97 3.48
C LYS A 150 -4.20 -13.12 4.25
N PHE A 151 -4.63 -11.92 4.62
CA PHE A 151 -3.87 -11.02 5.47
C PHE A 151 -4.33 -11.16 6.93
N ASP A 152 -3.46 -10.77 7.85
CA ASP A 152 -3.81 -10.64 9.25
C ASP A 152 -4.89 -9.56 9.42
N LEU A 153 -5.93 -9.82 10.22
CA LEU A 153 -6.99 -8.85 10.55
C LEU A 153 -6.41 -7.50 11.01
N ASP A 154 -5.18 -7.52 11.52
CA ASP A 154 -4.42 -6.37 11.96
C ASP A 154 -4.02 -5.34 10.87
N LEU A 155 -4.09 -5.66 9.57
CA LEU A 155 -3.96 -4.63 8.51
C LEU A 155 -5.28 -3.90 8.23
N ASP A 156 -6.41 -4.51 8.58
CA ASP A 156 -7.77 -4.05 8.32
C ASP A 156 -7.93 -3.43 6.91
N LEU A 157 -7.62 -4.25 5.89
CA LEU A 157 -7.77 -3.82 4.50
C LEU A 157 -9.25 -3.78 4.12
N SER A 158 -9.67 -2.69 3.49
CA SER A 158 -11.02 -2.54 2.97
C SER A 158 -10.99 -2.16 1.50
N SER A 159 -11.95 -2.68 0.75
CA SER A 159 -12.15 -2.33 -0.65
C SER A 159 -13.48 -1.61 -0.83
N HIS A 160 -13.48 -0.56 -1.66
CA HIS A 160 -14.70 0.14 -2.06
C HIS A 160 -14.71 0.41 -3.56
N ILE A 161 -15.92 0.60 -4.12
CA ILE A 161 -16.10 1.06 -5.49
C ILE A 161 -15.95 2.57 -5.49
N GLY A 162 -15.03 3.08 -6.31
CA GLY A 162 -14.71 4.51 -6.31
C GLY A 162 -13.82 4.91 -7.48
N THR A 163 -13.77 6.22 -7.73
CA THR A 163 -12.85 6.86 -8.68
C THR A 163 -11.98 7.91 -7.99
N ASP A 164 -12.01 7.95 -6.66
CA ASP A 164 -11.24 8.83 -5.79
C ASP A 164 -9.81 8.31 -5.59
N PHE A 165 -9.15 7.93 -6.69
CA PHE A 165 -7.81 7.35 -6.67
C PHE A 165 -6.79 8.32 -6.07
N LEU A 166 -5.99 7.81 -5.14
CA LEU A 166 -4.89 8.51 -4.51
C LEU A 166 -3.59 7.69 -4.63
N PRO A 167 -2.43 8.35 -4.71
CA PRO A 167 -1.16 7.66 -4.51
C PRO A 167 -1.15 6.83 -3.21
N GLY A 168 -0.59 5.63 -3.29
CA GLY A 168 -0.61 4.63 -2.22
C GLY A 168 -1.84 3.72 -2.23
N ASP A 169 -2.85 3.96 -3.07
CA ASP A 169 -3.98 3.04 -3.24
C ASP A 169 -3.54 1.77 -3.98
N CYS A 170 -4.11 0.62 -3.58
CA CYS A 170 -4.10 -0.58 -4.41
C CYS A 170 -5.32 -0.57 -5.33
N VAL A 171 -5.09 -0.83 -6.61
CA VAL A 171 -6.11 -0.92 -7.65
C VAL A 171 -5.99 -2.24 -8.41
N TYR A 172 -6.97 -2.54 -9.27
CA TYR A 172 -6.98 -3.76 -10.05
C TYR A 172 -7.19 -3.48 -11.54
N PHE A 173 -6.26 -3.94 -12.37
CA PHE A 173 -6.41 -3.98 -13.82
C PHE A 173 -7.01 -5.33 -14.21
N LYS A 174 -8.26 -5.33 -14.68
CA LYS A 174 -8.95 -6.55 -15.10
C LYS A 174 -8.59 -6.91 -16.53
N ASN A 175 -8.31 -8.19 -16.78
CA ASN A 175 -8.14 -8.76 -18.12
C ASN A 175 -9.26 -9.77 -18.39
N PRO A 176 -10.43 -9.31 -18.89
CA PRO A 176 -11.63 -10.15 -18.97
C PRO A 176 -11.50 -11.33 -19.93
N ASP A 177 -10.70 -11.18 -20.98
CA ASP A 177 -10.48 -12.18 -22.04
C ASP A 177 -9.09 -12.83 -21.94
N HIS A 178 -8.54 -12.96 -20.73
CA HIS A 178 -7.27 -13.67 -20.52
C HIS A 178 -7.33 -15.10 -21.10
N ASP A 179 -6.18 -15.65 -21.51
CA ASP A 179 -6.08 -17.04 -21.95
C ASP A 179 -6.43 -17.97 -20.77
N PRO A 180 -7.45 -18.84 -20.89
CA PRO A 180 -7.86 -19.73 -19.81
C PRO A 180 -6.77 -20.70 -19.32
N ARG A 181 -5.69 -20.88 -20.10
CA ARG A 181 -4.52 -21.69 -19.73
C ARG A 181 -3.53 -20.95 -18.84
N MET A 182 -3.70 -19.64 -18.70
CA MET A 182 -2.85 -18.77 -17.87
C MET A 182 -3.73 -17.94 -16.92
N PRO A 183 -4.45 -18.59 -15.99
CA PRO A 183 -5.42 -17.94 -15.10
C PRO A 183 -4.82 -16.84 -14.22
N GLU A 184 -3.50 -16.86 -14.00
CA GLU A 184 -2.78 -15.81 -13.30
C GLU A 184 -2.81 -14.45 -14.03
N TRP A 185 -3.11 -14.43 -15.33
CA TRP A 185 -3.23 -13.20 -16.13
C TRP A 185 -4.66 -12.67 -16.25
N GLN A 186 -5.58 -13.14 -15.42
CA GLN A 186 -6.96 -12.61 -15.35
C GLN A 186 -7.02 -11.13 -14.92
N GLY A 187 -5.92 -10.62 -14.37
CA GLY A 187 -5.71 -9.21 -14.09
C GLY A 187 -4.45 -9.00 -13.26
N GLU A 188 -4.23 -7.77 -12.82
CA GLU A 188 -3.06 -7.38 -12.04
C GLU A 188 -3.47 -6.45 -10.91
N ASN A 189 -3.04 -6.76 -9.68
CA ASN A 189 -3.10 -5.82 -8.57
C ASN A 189 -1.95 -4.82 -8.69
N ALA A 190 -2.21 -3.53 -8.48
CA ALA A 190 -1.18 -2.51 -8.64
C ALA A 190 -1.25 -1.41 -7.59
N ILE A 191 -0.09 -0.89 -7.17
CA ILE A 191 0.01 0.30 -6.31
C ILE A 191 0.15 1.56 -7.17
N ILE A 192 -0.70 2.56 -6.92
CA ILE A 192 -0.56 3.88 -7.54
C ILE A 192 0.64 4.59 -6.92
N LEU A 193 1.65 4.92 -7.74
CA LEU A 193 2.85 5.60 -7.25
C LEU A 193 2.70 7.12 -7.30
N ASN A 194 2.42 7.65 -8.48
CA ASN A 194 2.15 9.07 -8.69
C ASN A 194 1.60 9.29 -10.10
N GLY A 195 0.57 10.12 -10.25
CA GLY A 195 -0.04 10.43 -11.53
C GLY A 195 -0.50 9.16 -12.26
N ASN A 196 0.08 8.90 -13.44
CA ASN A 196 -0.23 7.72 -14.25
C ASN A 196 0.75 6.56 -14.07
N LEU A 197 1.55 6.52 -12.99
CA LEU A 197 2.51 5.45 -12.73
C LEU A 197 2.01 4.46 -11.68
N TYR A 198 2.20 3.17 -11.97
CA TYR A 198 1.73 2.04 -11.19
C TYR A 198 2.86 1.02 -11.03
N PHE A 199 2.93 0.37 -9.88
CA PHE A 199 3.72 -0.84 -9.67
C PHE A 199 2.80 -2.05 -9.69
N GLY A 200 3.07 -3.03 -10.57
CA GLY A 200 2.43 -4.35 -10.60
C GLY A 200 3.50 -5.42 -10.51
N HIS A 201 3.33 -6.40 -9.63
CA HIS A 201 4.38 -7.38 -9.34
C HIS A 201 4.53 -8.38 -10.48
N GLY A 202 5.74 -8.48 -11.04
CA GLY A 202 6.00 -9.26 -12.27
C GLY A 202 5.92 -8.44 -13.56
N ILE A 203 5.22 -7.31 -13.55
CA ILE A 203 5.21 -6.33 -14.66
C ILE A 203 6.25 -5.22 -14.41
N GLY A 204 6.42 -4.81 -13.15
CA GLY A 204 7.26 -3.70 -12.72
C GLY A 204 6.53 -2.36 -12.71
N ILE A 205 7.29 -1.27 -12.73
CA ILE A 205 6.74 0.09 -12.73
C ILE A 205 6.46 0.55 -14.17
N THR A 206 5.19 0.83 -14.48
CA THR A 206 4.78 1.33 -15.80
C THR A 206 3.53 2.21 -15.71
N THR A 207 3.06 2.69 -16.86
CA THR A 207 1.84 3.49 -16.95
C THR A 207 0.57 2.63 -16.94
N SER A 208 -0.61 3.24 -16.73
CA SER A 208 -1.90 2.54 -16.90
C SER A 208 -2.01 1.84 -18.25
N GLN A 209 -1.60 2.53 -19.34
CA GLN A 209 -1.58 1.93 -20.68
C GLN A 209 -0.56 0.78 -20.76
N GLY A 210 0.62 0.93 -20.15
CA GLY A 210 1.61 -0.14 -20.10
C GLY A 210 1.13 -1.40 -19.38
N MET A 211 0.39 -1.25 -18.27
CA MET A 211 -0.27 -2.38 -17.59
C MET A 211 -1.27 -3.07 -18.52
N ILE A 212 -2.13 -2.28 -19.17
CA ILE A 212 -3.14 -2.78 -20.12
C ILE A 212 -2.48 -3.51 -21.30
N ASP A 213 -1.40 -2.96 -21.85
CA ASP A 213 -0.69 -3.53 -22.98
C ASP A 213 -0.09 -4.90 -22.63
N VAL A 214 0.55 -5.03 -21.46
CA VAL A 214 1.11 -6.30 -20.97
C VAL A 214 0.00 -7.34 -20.80
N LEU A 215 -1.09 -6.99 -20.11
CA LEU A 215 -2.25 -7.89 -19.93
C LEU A 215 -2.88 -8.30 -21.26
N ASN A 216 -2.98 -7.37 -22.21
CA ASN A 216 -3.53 -7.63 -23.53
C ASN A 216 -2.71 -8.63 -24.35
N THR A 217 -1.40 -8.79 -24.06
CA THR A 217 -0.56 -9.84 -24.67
C THR A 217 -0.90 -11.25 -24.18
N LYS A 218 -1.66 -11.37 -23.10
CA LYS A 218 -2.01 -12.62 -22.41
C LYS A 218 -3.47 -13.03 -22.60
N ARG A 219 -4.13 -12.46 -23.60
CA ARG A 219 -5.52 -12.76 -23.95
C ARG A 219 -5.62 -14.03 -24.79
N GLN A 220 -6.80 -14.62 -24.79
CA GLN A 220 -7.15 -15.66 -25.75
C GLN A 220 -7.02 -15.14 -27.19
N LYS A 221 -6.75 -16.07 -28.12
CA LYS A 221 -6.59 -15.75 -29.54
C LYS A 221 -7.81 -14.98 -30.07
N ASP A 222 -7.54 -13.97 -30.89
CA ASP A 222 -8.55 -13.15 -31.58
C ASP A 222 -9.46 -12.29 -30.67
N SER A 223 -9.18 -12.21 -29.36
CA SER A 223 -9.92 -11.36 -28.41
C SER A 223 -10.02 -9.90 -28.87
N LYS A 224 -11.21 -9.32 -28.67
CA LYS A 224 -11.51 -7.91 -28.95
C LYS A 224 -11.74 -7.08 -27.69
N ILE A 225 -11.78 -7.70 -26.52
CA ILE A 225 -12.01 -7.02 -25.24
C ILE A 225 -10.64 -6.69 -24.63
N SER A 226 -10.35 -5.41 -24.43
CA SER A 226 -9.12 -4.96 -23.79
C SER A 226 -9.18 -5.15 -22.28
N ALA A 227 -8.03 -5.35 -21.65
CA ALA A 227 -7.87 -5.10 -20.23
C ALA A 227 -8.17 -3.63 -19.88
N PHE A 228 -8.60 -3.38 -18.64
CA PHE A 228 -8.97 -2.06 -18.15
C PHE A 228 -8.84 -1.93 -16.62
N LEU A 229 -8.65 -0.70 -16.12
CA LEU A 229 -8.65 -0.40 -14.70
C LEU A 229 -10.07 -0.45 -14.13
N LEU A 230 -10.27 -1.18 -13.03
CA LEU A 230 -11.54 -1.18 -12.30
C LEU A 230 -11.71 0.09 -11.46
N ASN A 231 -12.96 0.52 -11.28
CA ASN A 231 -13.34 1.51 -10.28
C ASN A 231 -13.41 0.84 -8.88
N GLN A 232 -12.31 0.21 -8.46
CA GLN A 232 -12.19 -0.47 -7.18
C GLN A 232 -10.86 -0.08 -6.56
N ILE A 233 -10.92 0.31 -5.29
CA ILE A 233 -9.78 0.79 -4.51
C ILE A 233 -9.70 -0.04 -3.24
N THR A 234 -8.50 -0.52 -2.91
CA THR A 234 -8.19 -1.18 -1.63
C THR A 234 -7.22 -0.32 -0.84
N ARG A 235 -7.52 -0.12 0.46
CA ARG A 235 -6.73 0.71 1.39
C ARG A 235 -6.61 0.01 2.75
N PRO A 236 -5.48 0.17 3.47
CA PRO A 236 -5.43 -0.16 4.89
C PRO A 236 -6.25 0.83 5.71
N ASN A 237 -6.66 0.43 6.91
CA ASN A 237 -7.35 1.34 7.83
C ASN A 237 -6.36 2.32 8.48
N PHE A 238 -6.14 3.47 7.82
CA PHE A 238 -5.26 4.53 8.29
C PHE A 238 -5.62 5.00 9.72
N ARG A 239 -6.91 5.09 10.05
CA ARG A 239 -7.35 5.52 11.38
C ARG A 239 -6.95 4.53 12.45
N TYR A 240 -7.23 3.25 12.24
CA TYR A 240 -6.84 2.18 13.16
C TYR A 240 -5.32 2.13 13.34
N LEU A 241 -4.54 2.16 12.26
CA LEU A 241 -3.08 2.06 12.32
C LEU A 241 -2.42 3.28 13.00
N SER A 242 -3.04 4.47 12.93
CA SER A 242 -2.51 5.71 13.53
C SER A 242 -2.32 5.65 15.04
N GLN A 243 -3.01 4.74 15.73
CA GLN A 243 -2.87 4.54 17.18
C GLN A 243 -1.51 3.94 17.58
N PHE A 244 -0.80 3.30 16.64
CA PHE A 244 0.48 2.63 16.89
C PHE A 244 1.71 3.44 16.44
N ARG A 245 1.50 4.66 15.91
CA ARG A 245 2.53 5.49 15.30
C ARG A 245 3.79 5.64 16.17
N ILE A 246 4.93 5.87 15.50
CA ILE A 246 6.17 6.21 16.19
C ILE A 246 5.96 7.52 16.96
N THR A 247 5.91 7.45 18.28
CA THR A 247 5.93 8.66 19.11
C THR A 247 7.40 9.06 19.28
N ARG A 248 7.92 9.89 18.37
CA ARG A 248 9.22 10.53 18.62
C ARG A 248 9.06 11.40 19.86
N SER A 249 9.84 11.16 20.91
CA SER A 249 9.90 12.10 22.03
C SER A 249 10.49 13.42 21.56
N ARG A 250 9.64 14.33 21.11
CA ARG A 250 9.86 15.76 21.24
C ARG A 250 8.64 16.34 21.90
N ALA A 251 8.86 16.89 23.09
CA ALA A 251 7.88 17.68 23.80
C ALA A 251 7.49 18.89 22.94
N SER A 252 6.20 19.04 22.67
CA SER A 252 5.39 20.17 23.12
C SER A 252 3.91 19.85 22.91
N PRO A 253 3.00 20.28 23.80
CA PRO A 253 1.57 20.17 23.55
C PRO A 253 1.24 21.05 22.35
N LEU A 254 0.67 20.46 21.30
CA LEU A 254 0.11 21.21 20.17
C LEU A 254 -0.88 22.24 20.72
N ALA A 255 -0.50 23.51 20.67
CA ALA A 255 -1.40 24.59 21.00
C ALA A 255 -2.06 25.07 19.71
N ILE A 256 -3.38 24.93 19.63
CA ILE A 256 -4.16 25.55 18.55
C ILE A 256 -4.32 27.02 18.90
N LEU A 257 -3.59 27.88 18.21
CA LEU A 257 -3.73 29.33 18.34
C LEU A 257 -4.56 29.86 17.18
N LYS A 258 -5.71 30.47 17.46
CA LYS A 258 -6.49 31.21 16.47
C LYS A 258 -6.15 32.70 16.56
N ILE A 259 -5.62 33.27 15.48
CA ILE A 259 -5.47 34.73 15.33
C ILE A 259 -6.28 35.16 14.10
N GLY A 260 -7.41 35.82 14.33
CA GLY A 260 -8.34 36.22 13.27
C GLY A 260 -8.96 35.00 12.58
N SER A 261 -8.95 34.98 11.24
CA SER A 261 -9.41 33.84 10.43
C SER A 261 -8.35 32.76 10.23
N LYS A 262 -7.15 32.91 10.80
CA LYS A 262 -6.03 31.99 10.63
C LYS A 262 -5.86 31.11 11.86
N THR A 263 -5.66 29.81 11.61
CA THR A 263 -5.33 28.82 12.64
C THR A 263 -3.84 28.52 12.55
N TYR A 264 -3.14 28.67 13.66
CA TYR A 264 -1.73 28.39 13.83
C TYR A 264 -1.56 27.18 14.74
N LEU A 265 -0.62 26.32 14.40
CA LEU A 265 -0.21 25.18 15.21
C LEU A 265 1.19 25.50 15.74
N LEU A 266 1.33 25.51 17.07
CA LEU A 266 2.60 25.66 17.78
C LEU A 266 3.01 24.34 18.41
#